data_AF-A0A836YUD4-F1
#
_entry.id   AF-A0A836YUD4-F1
#
_cell.length_a   1.000
_cell.length_b   1.000
_cell.length_c   1.000
_cell.angle_alpha   90.00
_cell.angle_beta   90.00
_cell.angle_gamma   90.00
#
_symmetry.space_group_name_H-M   'P 1'
#
loop_
_entity.id
_entity.type
_entity.pdbx_description
1 polymer ?
#
loop_
_entity_poly.entity_id
_entity_poly.type
_entity_poly.pdbx_seq_one_letter_code
_entity_poly.pdbx_strand_id
1 'polypeptide(L)'
;MNYDKYLDDLNYEDADTVLGSVMSAAGFPKIDNIEDACDVIYLLNNDHDRKIIEKEQPMFYNTLEHRLVNKQDVINIINQLKANKK
;
A
#
# COMPACT_ATOMS: atom_id res chain seq x y z
N MET A 1 -6.37 -13.22 -10.94
CA MET A 1 -6.27 -12.52 -9.64
C MET A 1 -7.69 -12.39 -9.10
N ASN A 2 -7.96 -12.95 -7.92
CA ASN A 2 -9.29 -12.89 -7.31
C ASN A 2 -9.38 -11.62 -6.46
N TYR A 3 -9.84 -10.54 -7.08
CA TYR A 3 -9.91 -9.24 -6.40
C TYR A 3 -10.98 -9.17 -5.32
N ASP A 4 -12.05 -9.96 -5.44
CA ASP A 4 -13.16 -9.92 -4.49
C ASP A 4 -12.75 -10.56 -3.15
N LYS A 5 -11.83 -11.55 -3.20
CA LYS A 5 -11.17 -12.07 -2.00
C LYS A 5 -10.47 -10.95 -1.21
N TYR A 6 -9.64 -10.14 -1.86
CA TYR A 6 -8.90 -9.08 -1.16
C TYR A 6 -9.81 -8.00 -0.58
N LEU A 7 -10.96 -7.73 -1.23
CA LEU A 7 -11.96 -6.81 -0.68
C LEU A 7 -12.62 -7.39 0.57
N ASP A 8 -12.82 -8.71 0.64
CA ASP A 8 -13.30 -9.39 1.84
C ASP A 8 -12.24 -9.43 2.95
N ASP A 9 -10.97 -9.72 2.60
CA ASP A 9 -9.84 -9.76 3.53
C ASP A 9 -9.70 -8.41 4.29
N LEU A 10 -10.01 -7.27 3.65
CA LEU A 10 -10.02 -5.95 4.30
C LEU A 10 -11.01 -5.83 5.48
N ASN A 11 -11.96 -6.75 5.64
CA ASN A 11 -12.85 -6.77 6.80
C ASN A 11 -12.18 -7.36 8.06
N TYR A 12 -11.13 -8.16 7.86
CA TYR A 12 -10.51 -8.97 8.93
C TYR A 12 -9.05 -8.64 9.15
N GLU A 13 -8.36 -8.15 8.11
CA GLU A 13 -6.93 -7.85 8.13
C GLU A 13 -6.67 -6.34 7.99
N ASP A 14 -5.47 -5.93 8.39
CA ASP A 14 -5.01 -4.56 8.19
C ASP A 14 -4.71 -4.29 6.70
N ALA A 15 -4.75 -3.01 6.33
CA ALA A 15 -4.60 -2.61 4.94
C ALA A 15 -3.21 -2.91 4.36
N ASP A 16 -2.17 -2.90 5.20
CA ASP A 16 -0.79 -3.11 4.77
C ASP A 16 -0.56 -4.59 4.41
N THR A 17 -1.07 -5.50 5.23
CA THR A 17 -1.06 -6.95 4.99
C THR A 17 -1.83 -7.32 3.72
N VAL A 18 -3.05 -6.79 3.57
CA VAL A 18 -3.86 -7.05 2.37
C VAL A 18 -3.17 -6.47 1.13
N LEU A 19 -2.59 -5.27 1.23
CA LEU A 19 -1.86 -4.67 0.13
C LEU A 19 -0.65 -5.53 -0.28
N GLY A 20 0.11 -6.08 0.68
CA GLY A 20 1.19 -7.02 0.38
C GLY A 20 0.73 -8.22 -0.44
N SER A 21 -0.42 -8.79 -0.09
CA SER A 21 -1.03 -9.88 -0.86
C SER A 21 -1.47 -9.47 -2.27
N VAL A 22 -2.03 -8.26 -2.42
CA VAL A 22 -2.43 -7.69 -3.72
C VAL A 22 -1.21 -7.45 -4.59
N MET A 23 -0.17 -6.79 -4.06
CA MET A 23 1.08 -6.47 -4.78
C MET A 23 1.80 -7.74 -5.21
N SER A 24 1.93 -8.73 -4.32
CA SER A 24 2.53 -10.03 -4.62
C SER A 24 1.81 -10.74 -5.77
N ALA A 25 0.47 -10.83 -5.71
CA ALA A 25 -0.32 -11.46 -6.76
C ALA A 25 -0.36 -10.68 -8.09
N ALA A 26 -0.07 -9.38 -8.04
CA ALA A 26 0.04 -8.52 -9.21
C ALA A 26 1.48 -8.45 -9.78
N GLY A 27 2.47 -9.05 -9.11
CA GLY A 27 3.87 -9.01 -9.52
C GLY A 27 4.59 -7.71 -9.21
N PHE A 28 4.24 -7.06 -8.09
CA PHE A 28 4.78 -5.77 -7.62
C PHE A 28 4.79 -4.68 -8.71
N PRO A 29 3.62 -4.36 -9.28
CA PRO A 29 3.52 -3.26 -10.22
C PRO A 29 3.85 -1.95 -9.50
N LYS A 30 4.41 -0.98 -10.23
CA LYS A 30 4.54 0.38 -9.70
C LYS A 30 3.15 0.99 -9.51
N ILE A 31 2.89 1.47 -8.31
CA ILE A 31 1.67 2.20 -7.95
C ILE A 31 2.07 3.61 -7.56
N ASP A 32 1.44 4.62 -8.16
CA ASP A 32 1.81 6.00 -7.89
C ASP A 32 1.54 6.35 -6.42
N ASN A 33 2.56 6.95 -5.78
CA ASN A 33 2.53 7.43 -4.40
C ASN A 33 2.38 6.34 -3.31
N ILE A 34 2.48 5.06 -3.68
CA ILE A 34 2.51 3.94 -2.74
C ILE A 34 3.87 3.28 -2.90
N GLU A 35 4.74 3.52 -1.93
CA GLU A 35 6.15 3.13 -1.97
C GLU A 35 6.48 2.17 -0.81
N ASP A 36 7.58 1.43 -0.94
CA ASP A 36 8.15 0.68 0.17
C ASP A 36 8.55 1.65 1.29
N ALA A 37 8.08 1.40 2.51
CA ALA A 37 8.30 2.31 3.62
C ALA A 37 9.79 2.42 4.02
N CYS A 38 10.60 1.37 3.77
CA CYS A 38 12.04 1.42 3.96
C CYS A 38 12.67 2.41 2.97
N ASP A 39 12.28 2.34 1.70
CA ASP A 39 12.76 3.26 0.66
C ASP A 39 12.37 4.70 1.00
N VAL A 40 11.17 4.92 1.55
CA VAL A 40 10.75 6.24 2.02
C VAL A 40 11.69 6.78 3.10
N ILE A 41 12.06 5.98 4.11
CA ILE A 41 13.00 6.43 5.15
C ILE A 41 14.37 6.81 4.56
N TYR A 42 14.86 6.06 3.57
CA TYR A 42 16.20 6.29 3.00
C TYR A 42 16.24 7.41 1.97
N LEU A 43 15.16 7.60 1.20
CA LEU A 43 15.14 8.49 0.04
C LEU A 43 14.44 9.83 0.31
N LEU A 44 13.43 9.84 1.19
CA LEU A 44 12.67 11.05 1.51
C LEU A 44 13.24 11.69 2.78
N ASN A 45 13.74 12.93 2.65
CA ASN A 45 14.18 13.74 3.77
C ASN A 45 12.98 14.41 4.48
N ASN A 46 12.04 13.59 4.97
CA ASN A 46 10.85 14.05 5.70
C ASN A 46 10.81 13.46 7.12
N ASP A 47 11.14 14.28 8.11
CA ASP A 47 11.15 13.89 9.53
C ASP A 47 9.77 13.45 10.06
N HIS A 48 8.69 13.94 9.45
CA HIS A 48 7.34 13.55 9.86
C HIS A 48 7.05 12.10 9.46
N ASP A 49 7.26 11.78 8.19
CA ASP A 49 7.02 10.44 7.64
C ASP A 49 7.94 9.42 8.32
N ARG A 50 9.21 9.79 8.48
CA ARG A 50 10.20 8.96 9.18
C ARG A 50 9.73 8.57 10.57
N LYS A 51 9.23 9.50 11.38
CA LYS A 51 8.71 9.21 12.73
C LYS A 51 7.52 8.26 12.71
N ILE A 52 6.65 8.38 11.71
CA ILE A 52 5.49 7.48 11.56
C ILE A 52 5.98 6.08 11.20
N ILE A 53 6.86 5.97 10.21
CA ILE A 53 7.34 4.67 9.71
C ILE A 53 8.22 3.98 10.76
N GLU A 54 9.11 4.71 11.45
CA GLU A 54 9.93 4.15 12.52
C GLU A 54 9.08 3.62 13.69
N LYS A 55 7.92 4.25 13.96
CA LYS A 55 7.01 3.84 15.03
C LYS A 55 6.15 2.64 14.66
N GLU A 56 5.54 2.68 13.48
CA GLU A 56 4.50 1.73 13.07
C GLU A 56 5.07 0.57 12.23
N GLN A 57 6.28 0.74 11.68
CA GLN A 57 7.01 -0.24 10.87
C GLN A 57 6.15 -0.89 9.75
N PRO A 58 5.43 -0.09 8.93
CA PRO A 58 4.65 -0.63 7.80
C PRO A 58 5.56 -1.15 6.69
N MET A 59 5.00 -1.98 5.82
CA MET A 59 5.63 -2.41 4.57
C MET A 59 5.45 -1.36 3.47
N PHE A 60 4.26 -0.79 3.35
CA PHE A 60 3.93 0.22 2.34
C PHE A 60 3.55 1.56 2.98
N TYR A 61 3.83 2.65 2.27
CA TYR A 61 3.55 3.99 2.75
C TYR A 61 2.93 4.87 1.66
N ASN A 62 1.94 5.68 2.03
CA ASN A 62 1.35 6.67 1.12
C ASN A 62 2.14 7.98 1.20
N THR A 63 2.98 8.22 0.19
CA THR A 63 3.89 9.38 0.14
C THR A 63 3.21 10.66 -0.31
N LEU A 64 2.02 10.59 -0.91
CA LEU A 64 1.23 11.77 -1.29
C LEU A 64 0.50 12.36 -0.08
N GLU A 65 -0.12 11.48 0.73
CA GLU A 65 -0.94 11.85 1.89
C GLU A 65 -0.15 11.84 3.20
N HIS A 66 1.14 11.47 3.17
CA HIS A 66 2.04 11.41 4.32
C HIS A 66 1.47 10.59 5.49
N ARG A 67 0.99 9.38 5.19
CA ARG A 67 0.35 8.49 6.18
C ARG A 67 0.50 7.02 5.82
N LEU A 68 0.19 6.15 6.79
CA LEU A 68 0.02 4.71 6.56
C LEU A 68 -1.05 4.44 5.50
N VAL A 69 -0.87 3.34 4.78
CA VAL A 69 -1.88 2.79 3.87
C VAL A 69 -3.14 2.45 4.65
N ASN A 70 -4.30 2.81 4.09
CA ASN A 70 -5.61 2.47 4.65
C ASN A 70 -6.44 1.63 3.67
N LYS A 71 -7.63 1.20 4.11
CA LYS A 71 -8.52 0.37 3.30
C LYS A 71 -8.91 1.02 1.96
N GLN A 72 -9.10 2.34 1.94
CA GLN A 72 -9.48 3.06 0.73
C GLN A 72 -8.35 3.05 -0.30
N ASP A 73 -7.10 3.18 0.13
CA ASP A 73 -5.93 3.06 -0.75
C ASP A 73 -5.91 1.68 -1.42
N VAL A 74 -6.10 0.60 -0.65
CA VAL A 74 -6.14 -0.77 -1.18
C VAL A 74 -7.27 -0.95 -2.19
N ILE A 75 -8.47 -0.44 -1.91
CA ILE A 75 -9.62 -0.48 -2.83
C ILE A 75 -9.28 0.25 -4.14
N ASN A 76 -8.68 1.43 -4.05
CA ASN A 76 -8.29 2.23 -5.22
C ASN A 76 -7.26 1.48 -6.08
N ILE A 77 -6.25 0.87 -5.45
CA ILE A 77 -5.21 0.08 -6.12
C ILE A 77 -5.82 -1.14 -6.81
N ILE A 78 -6.70 -1.88 -6.13
CA ILE A 78 -7.43 -3.01 -6.73
C ILE A 78 -8.20 -2.55 -7.99
N ASN A 79 -8.88 -1.41 -7.92
CA ASN A 79 -9.63 -0.87 -9.05
C ASN A 79 -8.71 -0.44 -10.22
N GLN A 80 -7.58 0.20 -9.92
CA GLN A 80 -6.56 0.54 -10.91
C GLN A 80 -6.01 -0.72 -11.60
N LEU A 81 -5.67 -1.76 -10.83
CA LEU A 81 -5.18 -3.03 -11.37
C LEU A 81 -6.23 -3.77 -12.19
N LYS A 82 -7.52 -3.67 -11.83
CA LYS A 82 -8.63 -4.18 -12.66
C LYS A 82 -8.73 -3.43 -14.00
N ALA A 83 -8.57 -2.11 -13.99
CA ALA A 83 -8.67 -1.28 -15.19
C ALA A 83 -7.51 -1.54 -16.16
N ASN A 84 -6.29 -1.69 -15.66
CA ASN A 84 -5.09 -1.94 -16.47
C ASN A 84 -5.04 -3.33 -17.13
N LYS A 85 -5.97 -4.23 -16.79
CA LYS A 85 -6.11 -5.57 -17.39
C LYS A 85 -7.10 -5.63 -18.58
N LYS A 86 -7.80 -4.53 -18.87
CA LYS A 86 -8.63 -4.38 -20.08
C LYS A 86 -7.80 -3.85 -21.24
#